data_AF-A0A367YNC0-F1
#
_entry.id   AF-A0A367YNC0-F1
#
_cell.length_a   1.000
_cell.length_b   1.000
_cell.length_c   1.000
_cell.angle_alpha   90.00
_cell.angle_beta   90.00
_cell.angle_gamma   90.00
#
_symmetry.space_group_name_H-M   'P 1'
#
loop_
_entity.id
_entity.type
_entity.pdbx_description
1 polymer ?
#
loop_
_entity_poly.entity_id
_entity_poly.type
_entity_poly.pdbx_seq_one_letter_code
_entity_poly.pdbx_strand_id
1 'polypeptide(L)'
;MFRKGVQQLGFRRFNSHGHHLKPSALLNEAAYKPNKALGDEFVRKYEEKVHHSGDITKLWKKLTYLVAIPAVLLVAIPVGKVELEHAEHRKHQAHMTDDEWPTQYDYQNIRLKPFFWGDGDKTLFWNSDVNRHVVKD
;
A
#
# COMPACT_ATOMS: atom_id res chain seq x y z
N MET A 1 22.87 -59.67 0.39
CA MET A 1 24.04 -59.16 1.14
C MET A 1 23.79 -57.69 1.51
N PHE A 2 24.01 -57.37 2.79
CA PHE A 2 24.13 -56.05 3.42
C PHE A 2 22.90 -55.10 3.52
N ARG A 3 22.16 -55.27 4.63
CA ARG A 3 21.44 -54.20 5.34
C ARG A 3 22.49 -53.25 5.95
N LYS A 4 22.41 -51.93 5.70
CA LYS A 4 23.12 -50.92 6.50
C LYS A 4 22.12 -50.25 7.43
N GLY A 5 22.20 -50.59 8.70
CA GLY A 5 21.42 -49.96 9.78
C GLY A 5 21.94 -48.55 10.05
N VAL A 6 21.03 -47.59 10.04
CA VAL A 6 21.26 -46.25 10.60
C VAL A 6 20.96 -46.36 12.10
N GLN A 7 21.98 -46.20 12.94
CA GLN A 7 21.81 -46.10 14.39
C GLN A 7 20.97 -44.85 14.69
N GLN A 8 19.75 -45.06 15.20
CA GLN A 8 18.94 -44.00 15.77
C GLN A 8 19.63 -43.51 17.05
N LEU A 9 20.11 -42.27 17.03
CA LEU A 9 20.57 -41.57 18.23
C LEU A 9 19.38 -41.43 19.20
N GLY A 10 19.43 -42.20 20.29
CA GLY A 10 18.40 -42.17 21.33
C GLY A 10 18.45 -40.87 22.12
N PHE A 11 17.59 -39.91 21.77
CA PHE A 11 17.29 -38.79 22.66
C PHE A 11 16.57 -39.35 23.91
N ARG A 12 17.21 -39.26 25.08
CA ARG A 12 16.54 -39.49 26.37
C ARG A 12 15.42 -38.47 26.51
N ARG A 13 14.16 -38.92 26.43
CA ARG A 13 13.00 -38.07 26.69
C ARG A 13 12.95 -37.71 28.17
N PHE A 14 12.94 -36.41 28.47
CA PHE A 14 12.68 -35.87 29.80
C PHE A 14 11.23 -36.24 30.19
N ASN A 15 11.06 -37.02 31.26
CA ASN A 15 9.75 -37.50 31.70
C ASN A 15 9.16 -36.54 32.74
N SER A 16 8.66 -35.38 32.31
CA SER A 16 7.94 -34.46 33.21
C SER A 16 6.52 -34.98 33.46
N HIS A 17 6.27 -35.40 34.70
CA HIS A 17 4.94 -35.76 35.18
C HIS A 17 4.01 -34.52 35.16
N GLY A 18 2.85 -34.65 34.51
CA GLY A 18 1.73 -33.72 34.68
C GLY A 18 1.20 -33.15 33.38
N HIS A 19 0.29 -33.88 32.73
CA HIS A 19 -0.92 -33.37 32.07
C HIS A 19 -1.76 -34.60 31.63
N HIS A 20 -2.96 -34.76 32.18
CA HIS A 20 -3.87 -35.91 31.95
C HIS A 20 -4.60 -35.84 30.59
N LEU A 21 -4.02 -35.17 29.60
CA LEU A 21 -4.56 -35.10 28.26
C LEU A 21 -4.04 -36.32 27.50
N LYS A 22 -4.95 -37.25 27.16
CA LYS A 22 -4.59 -38.38 26.31
C LYS A 22 -3.99 -37.83 25.02
N PRO A 23 -2.82 -38.32 24.58
CA PRO A 23 -2.26 -37.96 23.28
C PRO A 23 -3.34 -38.20 22.21
N SER A 24 -3.49 -37.31 21.22
CA SER A 24 -4.59 -37.44 20.26
C SER A 24 -4.54 -38.82 19.60
N ALA A 25 -5.70 -39.45 19.42
CA ALA A 25 -5.79 -40.81 18.88
C ALA A 25 -5.16 -40.94 17.48
N LEU A 26 -4.93 -39.81 16.80
CA LEU A 26 -4.41 -39.69 15.45
C LEU A 26 -2.92 -39.33 15.41
N LEU A 27 -2.21 -39.29 16.55
CA LEU A 27 -0.78 -38.92 16.57
C LEU A 27 0.13 -39.81 15.73
N ASN A 28 -0.27 -41.07 15.53
CA ASN A 28 0.49 -42.04 14.74
C ASN A 28 -0.05 -42.17 13.31
N GLU A 29 -1.11 -41.45 12.96
CA GLU A 29 -1.72 -41.45 11.63
C GLU A 29 -1.28 -40.20 10.87
N ALA A 30 -1.12 -40.34 9.55
CA ALA A 30 -0.87 -39.17 8.72
C ALA A 30 -2.09 -38.25 8.79
N ALA A 31 -1.87 -36.96 9.04
CA ALA A 31 -2.93 -35.94 9.09
C ALA A 31 -3.78 -35.86 7.80
N TYR A 32 -3.26 -36.39 6.69
CA TYR A 32 -3.95 -36.46 5.41
C TYR A 32 -3.74 -37.82 4.76
N LYS A 33 -4.77 -38.29 4.06
CA LYS A 33 -4.70 -39.48 3.21
C LYS A 33 -4.28 -39.05 1.80
N PRO A 34 -3.12 -39.51 1.27
CA PRO A 34 -2.70 -39.15 -0.07
C PRO A 34 -3.73 -39.59 -1.11
N ASN A 35 -4.22 -38.66 -1.92
CA ASN A 35 -5.11 -38.94 -3.04
C ASN A 35 -4.46 -38.45 -4.33
N LYS A 36 -3.96 -39.39 -5.13
CA LYS A 36 -3.25 -39.09 -6.37
C LYS A 36 -4.16 -38.40 -7.40
N ALA A 37 -5.41 -38.83 -7.54
CA ALA A 37 -6.34 -38.27 -8.52
C ALA A 37 -6.65 -36.78 -8.24
N LEU A 38 -6.86 -36.41 -6.96
CA LEU A 38 -7.03 -35.02 -6.57
C LEU A 38 -5.75 -34.19 -6.75
N GLY A 39 -4.58 -34.80 -6.51
CA GLY A 39 -3.29 -34.17 -6.77
C GLY A 39 -3.08 -33.86 -8.25
N ASP A 40 -3.33 -34.83 -9.13
CA ASP A 40 -3.21 -34.68 -10.58
C ASP A 40 -4.20 -33.61 -11.12
N GLU A 41 -5.43 -33.58 -10.60
CA GLU A 41 -6.41 -32.55 -10.96
C GLU A 41 -5.98 -31.14 -10.53
N PHE A 42 -5.40 -31.02 -9.33
CA PHE A 42 -4.86 -29.75 -8.84
C PHE A 42 -3.72 -29.25 -9.73
N VAL A 43 -2.78 -30.12 -10.10
CA VAL A 43 -1.67 -29.76 -11.00
C VAL A 43 -2.20 -29.26 -12.33
N ARG A 44 -3.16 -29.99 -12.95
CA ARG A 44 -3.79 -29.55 -14.20
C ARG A 44 -4.44 -28.18 -14.08
N LYS A 45 -5.26 -27.96 -13.04
CA LYS A 45 -5.93 -26.66 -12.81
C LYS A 45 -4.91 -25.54 -12.57
N TYR A 46 -3.80 -25.85 -11.93
CA TYR A 46 -2.73 -24.87 -11.70
C TYR A 46 -2.05 -24.47 -13.01
N GLU A 47 -1.70 -25.45 -13.85
CA GLU A 47 -1.12 -25.19 -15.19
C GLU A 47 -2.05 -24.37 -16.07
N GLU A 48 -3.36 -24.70 -16.09
CA GLU A 48 -4.39 -23.91 -16.78
C GLU A 48 -4.43 -22.46 -16.30
N LYS A 49 -4.38 -22.23 -14.98
CA LYS A 49 -4.34 -20.88 -14.40
C LYS A 49 -3.08 -20.13 -14.80
N VAL A 50 -1.91 -20.77 -14.75
CA VAL A 50 -0.65 -20.17 -15.14
C VAL A 50 -0.71 -19.77 -16.62
N HIS A 51 -1.16 -20.66 -17.49
CA HIS A 51 -1.32 -20.36 -18.93
C HIS A 51 -2.28 -19.18 -19.15
N HIS A 52 -3.47 -19.22 -18.53
CA HIS A 52 -4.47 -18.16 -18.65
C HIS A 52 -3.96 -16.80 -18.15
N SER A 53 -3.22 -16.79 -17.04
CA SER A 53 -2.62 -15.57 -16.48
C SER A 53 -1.61 -14.92 -17.43
N GLY A 54 -0.89 -15.71 -18.22
CA GLY A 54 0.08 -15.21 -19.19
C GLY A 54 -0.59 -14.37 -20.27
N ASP A 55 -1.74 -14.82 -20.78
CA ASP A 55 -2.47 -14.12 -21.83
C ASP A 55 -3.20 -12.87 -21.31
N ILE A 56 -3.79 -12.95 -20.11
CA ILE A 56 -4.34 -11.77 -19.42
C ILE A 56 -3.25 -10.72 -19.21
N THR A 57 -2.07 -11.13 -18.77
CA THR A 57 -0.95 -10.19 -18.54
C THR A 57 -0.52 -9.50 -19.83
N LYS A 58 -0.43 -10.24 -20.94
CA LYS A 58 -0.11 -9.65 -22.26
C LYS A 58 -1.19 -8.64 -22.69
N LEU A 59 -2.47 -8.95 -22.48
CA LEU A 59 -3.58 -8.05 -22.79
C LEU A 59 -3.47 -6.75 -22.00
N TRP A 60 -3.32 -6.82 -20.67
CA TRP A 60 -3.22 -5.62 -19.84
C TRP A 60 -1.99 -4.79 -20.14
N LYS A 61 -0.85 -5.41 -20.43
CA LYS A 61 0.35 -4.67 -20.87
C LYS A 61 0.06 -3.86 -22.14
N LYS A 62 -0.64 -4.45 -23.13
CA LYS A 62 -1.03 -3.73 -24.35
C LYS A 62 -1.98 -2.58 -24.04
N LEU A 63 -3.00 -2.78 -23.21
CA LEU A 63 -3.91 -1.71 -22.81
C LEU A 63 -3.18 -0.56 -22.09
N THR A 64 -2.27 -0.88 -21.17
CA THR A 64 -1.47 0.14 -20.49
C THR A 64 -0.66 0.98 -21.47
N TYR A 65 0.07 0.34 -22.39
CA TYR A 65 0.93 1.06 -23.34
C TYR A 65 0.17 1.77 -24.46
N LEU A 66 -0.90 1.17 -24.97
CA LEU A 66 -1.60 1.66 -26.16
C LEU A 66 -2.81 2.53 -25.83
N VAL A 67 -3.32 2.49 -24.60
CA VAL A 67 -4.50 3.26 -24.19
C VAL A 67 -4.17 4.17 -23.01
N ALA A 68 -3.72 3.61 -21.89
CA ALA A 68 -3.53 4.39 -20.67
C ALA A 68 -2.45 5.48 -20.83
N ILE A 69 -1.28 5.13 -21.38
CA ILE A 69 -0.20 6.12 -21.60
C ILE A 69 -0.64 7.23 -22.56
N PRO A 70 -1.19 6.95 -23.76
CA PRO A 70 -1.70 8.00 -24.63
C PRO A 70 -2.77 8.88 -23.97
N ALA A 71 -3.70 8.30 -23.22
CA ALA A 71 -4.71 9.05 -22.48
C ALA A 71 -4.09 9.99 -21.44
N VAL A 72 -3.10 9.51 -20.67
CA VAL A 72 -2.37 10.34 -19.70
C VAL A 72 -1.64 11.48 -20.41
N LEU A 73 -0.97 11.22 -21.54
CA LEU A 73 -0.27 12.27 -22.30
C LEU A 73 -1.24 13.33 -22.83
N LEU A 74 -2.40 12.92 -23.35
CA LEU A 74 -3.43 13.83 -23.84
C LEU A 74 -3.95 14.77 -22.75
N VAL A 75 -4.07 14.28 -21.50
CA VAL A 75 -4.50 15.11 -20.35
C VAL A 75 -3.34 15.93 -19.76
N ALA A 76 -2.12 15.38 -19.75
CA ALA A 76 -0.95 16.04 -19.18
C ALA A 76 -0.59 17.34 -19.91
N ILE A 77 -0.81 17.42 -21.24
CA ILE A 77 -0.52 18.62 -22.02
C ILE A 77 -1.36 19.83 -21.59
N PRO A 78 -2.71 19.80 -21.60
CA PRO A 78 -3.51 20.93 -21.16
C PRO A 78 -3.34 21.23 -19.66
N VAL A 79 -3.24 20.20 -18.81
CA VAL A 79 -2.97 20.39 -17.38
C VAL A 79 -1.64 21.10 -17.15
N GLY A 80 -0.60 20.72 -17.90
CA GLY A 80 0.72 21.36 -17.81
C GLY A 80 0.67 22.84 -18.18
N LYS A 81 -0.14 23.23 -19.17
CA LYS A 81 -0.33 24.65 -19.52
C LYS A 81 -1.01 25.43 -18.39
N VAL A 82 -2.11 24.90 -17.86
CA VAL A 82 -2.83 25.52 -16.73
C VAL A 82 -1.93 25.62 -15.51
N GLU A 83 -1.10 24.61 -15.25
CA GLU A 83 -0.17 24.64 -14.11
C GLU A 83 0.95 25.68 -14.28
N LEU A 84 1.42 25.92 -15.51
CA LEU A 84 2.35 27.03 -15.78
C LEU A 84 1.70 28.39 -15.52
N GLU A 85 0.44 28.58 -15.93
CA GLU A 85 -0.32 29.80 -15.63
C GLU A 85 -0.52 29.98 -14.11
N HIS A 86 -0.88 28.90 -13.39
CA HIS A 86 -0.94 28.92 -11.94
C HIS A 86 0.42 29.22 -11.30
N ALA A 87 1.53 28.73 -11.85
CA ALA A 87 2.86 29.00 -11.34
C ALA A 87 3.20 30.49 -11.43
N GLU A 88 2.86 31.16 -12.54
CA GLU A 88 3.04 32.61 -12.66
C GLU A 88 2.12 33.38 -11.69
N HIS A 89 0.84 32.99 -11.56
CA HIS A 89 -0.06 33.59 -10.56
C HIS A 89 0.47 33.46 -9.13
N ARG A 90 1.03 32.30 -8.76
CA ARG A 90 1.63 32.10 -7.44
C ARG A 90 2.84 33.00 -7.20
N LYS A 91 3.68 33.26 -8.22
CA LYS A 91 4.79 34.22 -8.11
C LYS A 91 4.28 35.63 -7.83
N HIS A 92 3.24 36.06 -8.54
CA HIS A 92 2.64 37.37 -8.29
C HIS A 92 2.07 37.48 -6.88
N GLN A 93 1.35 36.46 -6.40
CA GLN A 93 0.81 36.43 -5.04
C GLN A 93 1.89 36.41 -3.96
N ALA A 94 3.01 35.71 -4.19
CA ALA A 94 4.14 35.68 -3.25
C ALA A 94 4.75 37.07 -3.02
N HIS A 95 4.73 37.96 -4.02
CA HIS A 95 5.26 39.32 -3.92
C HIS A 95 4.28 40.34 -3.32
N MET A 96 3.00 40.01 -3.17
CA MET A 96 2.03 40.91 -2.54
C MET A 96 2.40 41.13 -1.07
N THR A 97 2.26 42.36 -0.59
CA THR A 97 2.42 42.67 0.84
C THR A 97 1.18 42.24 1.63
N ASP A 98 1.32 42.10 2.94
CA ASP A 98 0.17 41.76 3.80
C ASP A 98 -0.88 42.89 3.84
N ASP A 99 -0.48 44.13 3.60
CA ASP A 99 -1.38 45.27 3.44
C ASP A 99 -2.25 45.15 2.19
N GLU A 100 -1.67 44.65 1.09
CA GLU A 100 -2.38 44.39 -0.18
C GLU A 100 -3.21 43.09 -0.12
N TRP A 101 -2.96 42.22 0.86
CA TRP A 101 -3.68 40.97 1.00
C TRP A 101 -5.17 41.21 1.27
N PRO A 102 -6.11 40.50 0.62
CA PRO A 102 -7.53 40.71 0.88
C PRO A 102 -7.90 40.51 2.36
N THR A 103 -8.82 41.35 2.86
CA THR A 103 -9.34 41.21 4.23
C THR A 103 -9.98 39.83 4.40
N GLN A 104 -9.58 39.13 5.47
CA GLN A 104 -10.10 37.80 5.77
C GLN A 104 -11.48 37.92 6.40
N TYR A 105 -12.39 37.03 6.00
CA TYR A 105 -13.70 36.94 6.64
C TYR A 105 -13.62 36.13 7.94
N ASP A 106 -14.52 36.39 8.88
CA ASP A 106 -14.55 35.76 10.21
C ASP A 106 -14.57 34.22 10.20
N TYR A 107 -15.07 33.62 9.11
CA TYR A 107 -15.13 32.18 8.94
C TYR A 107 -13.85 31.56 8.35
N GLN A 108 -12.91 32.39 7.88
CA GLN A 108 -11.62 31.96 7.35
C GLN A 108 -10.59 31.92 8.48
N ASN A 109 -9.62 30.99 8.38
CA ASN A 109 -8.53 30.84 9.34
C ASN A 109 -8.92 30.78 10.84
N ILE A 110 -10.14 30.35 11.16
CA ILE A 110 -10.57 30.17 12.56
C ILE A 110 -9.63 29.23 13.31
N ARG A 111 -9.24 29.63 14.53
CA ARG A 111 -8.53 28.78 15.50
C ARG A 111 -9.24 28.84 16.85
N LEU A 112 -9.98 27.78 17.20
CA LEU A 112 -10.57 27.64 18.54
C LEU A 112 -9.53 27.20 19.58
N LYS A 113 -8.58 26.38 19.15
CA LYS A 113 -7.41 25.95 19.93
C LYS A 113 -6.20 25.94 18.99
N PRO A 114 -5.04 26.43 19.42
CA PRO A 114 -3.83 26.34 18.60
C PRO A 114 -3.45 24.87 18.34
N PHE A 115 -2.85 24.62 17.18
CA PHE A 115 -2.22 23.34 16.90
C PHE A 115 -1.12 23.05 17.93
N PHE A 116 -0.86 21.76 18.19
CA PHE A 116 0.14 21.35 19.18
C PHE A 116 1.57 21.32 18.64
N TRP A 117 1.79 21.80 17.42
CA TRP A 117 3.09 21.86 16.74
C TRP A 117 3.35 23.26 16.17
N GLY A 118 4.62 23.51 15.85
CA GLY A 118 5.03 24.76 15.21
C GLY A 118 4.67 25.98 16.06
N ASP A 119 4.11 27.00 15.41
CA ASP A 119 3.61 28.23 16.02
C ASP A 119 2.15 28.14 16.48
N GLY A 120 1.51 26.97 16.31
CA GLY A 120 0.12 26.74 16.67
C GLY A 120 -0.90 27.23 15.66
N ASP A 121 -0.49 27.86 14.55
CA ASP A 121 -1.42 28.42 13.56
C ASP A 121 -1.39 27.68 12.22
N LYS A 122 -0.22 27.17 11.81
CA LYS A 122 -0.03 26.58 10.48
C LYS A 122 -0.38 25.09 10.43
N THR A 123 -1.18 24.73 9.41
CA THR A 123 -1.52 23.33 9.10
C THR A 123 -0.32 22.56 8.52
N LEU A 124 -0.44 21.23 8.39
CA LEU A 124 0.60 20.37 7.82
C LEU A 124 1.00 20.76 6.38
N PHE A 125 0.05 21.21 5.57
CA PHE A 125 0.26 21.64 4.18
C PHE A 125 0.08 23.15 4.02
N TRP A 126 0.58 23.92 5.00
CA TRP A 126 0.56 25.37 4.94
C TRP A 126 1.61 25.89 3.96
N ASN A 127 1.18 26.72 3.01
CA ASN A 127 2.07 27.48 2.12
C ASN A 127 1.83 28.97 2.37
N SER A 128 2.82 29.66 2.94
CA SER A 128 2.72 31.09 3.29
C SER A 128 2.51 32.01 2.10
N ASP A 129 2.78 31.57 0.87
CA ASP A 129 2.56 32.40 -0.32
C ASP A 129 1.07 32.51 -0.68
N VAL A 130 0.26 31.51 -0.29
CA VAL A 130 -1.17 31.40 -0.67
C VAL A 130 -2.12 31.33 0.53
N ASN A 131 -1.66 30.73 1.63
CA ASN A 131 -2.37 30.63 2.88
C ASN A 131 -1.68 31.59 3.84
N ARG A 132 -2.14 32.85 3.89
CA ARG A 132 -1.67 33.81 4.89
C ARG A 132 -2.72 33.94 5.98
N HIS A 133 -2.30 34.20 7.21
CA HIS A 133 -3.19 34.56 8.31
C HIS A 133 -2.85 36.00 8.72
N VAL A 134 -3.43 36.95 7.99
CA VAL A 134 -3.20 38.39 8.18
C VAL A 134 -4.36 38.93 8.98
N VAL A 135 -4.09 39.39 10.20
CA VAL A 135 -5.05 40.14 11.00
C VAL A 135 -4.80 41.62 10.70
N LYS A 136 -5.81 42.30 10.14
CA LYS A 136 -5.77 43.74 9.89
C LYS A 136 -6.48 44.44 11.04
N ASP A 137 -5.84 45.46 11.60
CA ASP A 137 -6.38 46.31 12.68
C ASP A 137 -7.49 47.25 12.17
#